data_AF-A0A354Q6V5-F1
#
_entry.id   AF-A0A354Q6V5-F1
#
_cell.length_a   1.000
_cell.length_b   1.000
_cell.length_c   1.000
_cell.angle_alpha   90.00
_cell.angle_beta   90.00
_cell.angle_gamma   90.00
#
_symmetry.space_group_name_H-M   'P 1'
#
loop_
_entity.id
_entity.type
_entity.pdbx_description
1 polymer ?
#
loop_
_entity_poly.entity_id
_entity_poly.type
_entity_poly.pdbx_seq_one_letter_code
_entity_poly.pdbx_strand_id
1 'polypeptide(L)'
;SGGKPIFLPETASVRKGNWKVDPIPDDLQDRRCEITGPAEAKMMINALNSGAKIFMADLEDSITPSWFNQIQGQANISAAYERTLEFTSTEGKEYRL
;
A
#
# COMPACT_ATOMS: atom_id res chain seq x y z
N SER A 1 20.20 14.40 26.06
CA SER A 1 19.09 15.15 26.68
C SER A 1 17.78 14.41 26.38
N GLY A 2 17.28 13.64 27.34
CA GLY A 2 16.14 12.72 27.18
C GLY A 2 14.77 13.40 27.31
N GLY A 3 14.50 14.42 26.49
CA GLY A 3 13.18 15.04 26.43
C GLY A 3 12.12 14.07 25.93
N LYS A 4 10.97 14.01 26.60
CA LYS A 4 9.80 13.28 26.07
C LYS A 4 9.22 14.07 24.89
N PRO A 5 8.67 13.40 23.85
CA PRO A 5 7.91 14.09 22.81
C PRO A 5 6.79 14.93 23.43
N ILE A 6 6.66 16.17 22.97
CA ILE A 6 5.59 17.09 23.38
C ILE A 6 4.87 17.63 22.14
N PHE A 7 3.63 18.10 22.32
CA PHE A 7 2.98 18.90 21.28
C PHE A 7 3.73 20.23 21.11
N LEU A 8 4.13 20.50 19.87
CA LEU A 8 4.81 21.73 19.50
C LEU A 8 3.92 22.96 19.76
N PRO A 9 4.36 23.94 20.57
CA PRO A 9 3.62 25.18 20.80
C PRO A 9 3.38 25.98 19.51
N GLU A 10 4.34 25.98 18.60
CA GLU A 10 4.32 26.72 17.33
C GLU A 10 3.23 26.27 16.35
N THR A 11 2.73 25.03 16.47
CA THR A 11 1.63 24.50 15.64
C THR A 11 0.28 24.50 16.36
N ALA A 12 0.16 25.20 17.49
CA ALA A 12 -1.09 25.26 18.26
C ALA A 12 -2.26 25.89 17.47
N SER A 13 -1.98 26.84 16.58
CA SER A 13 -2.99 27.47 15.72
C SER A 13 -3.59 26.47 14.72
N VAL A 14 -2.78 25.57 14.15
CA VAL A 14 -3.23 24.52 13.23
C VAL A 14 -4.14 23.53 13.95
N ARG A 15 -3.76 23.07 15.15
CA ARG A 15 -4.56 22.12 15.94
C ARG A 15 -5.89 22.69 16.42
N LYS A 16 -5.95 24.01 16.65
CA LYS A 16 -7.16 24.73 17.09
C LYS A 16 -7.96 25.34 15.95
N GLY A 17 -7.44 25.30 14.72
CA GLY A 17 -8.08 25.86 13.55
C GLY A 17 -9.32 25.06 13.15
N ASN A 18 -10.28 25.73 12.50
CA ASN A 18 -11.45 25.08 11.92
C ASN A 18 -11.17 24.78 10.44
N TRP A 19 -10.53 23.65 10.18
CA TRP A 19 -10.22 23.18 8.82
C TRP A 19 -10.55 21.70 8.68
N LYS A 20 -10.71 21.25 7.44
CA LYS A 20 -10.87 19.84 7.08
C LYS A 20 -9.96 19.55 5.90
N VAL A 21 -9.63 18.27 5.70
CA VAL A 21 -9.04 17.80 4.45
C VAL A 21 -10.05 17.95 3.30
N ASP A 22 -9.56 17.89 2.07
CA ASP A 22 -10.40 17.86 0.89
C ASP A 22 -11.33 16.62 0.87
N PRO A 23 -12.42 16.65 0.08
CA PRO A 23 -13.33 15.51 -0.03
C PRO A 23 -12.61 14.21 -0.38
N ILE A 24 -12.99 13.13 0.31
CA ILE A 24 -12.42 11.80 0.11
C ILE A 24 -13.06 11.17 -1.13
N PRO A 25 -12.28 10.64 -2.10
CA PRO A 25 -12.78 9.89 -3.25
C PRO A 25 -13.69 8.72 -2.86
N ASP A 26 -14.67 8.36 -3.71
CA ASP A 26 -15.69 7.33 -3.42
C ASP A 26 -15.09 5.96 -3.10
N ASP A 27 -14.00 5.57 -3.78
CA ASP A 27 -13.27 4.32 -3.59
C ASP A 27 -12.53 4.26 -2.23
N LEU A 28 -12.29 5.40 -1.59
CA LEU A 28 -11.63 5.51 -0.28
C LEU A 28 -12.61 5.76 0.89
N GLN A 29 -13.92 5.82 0.62
CA GLN A 29 -14.94 5.99 1.66
C GLN A 29 -15.13 4.72 2.52
N ASP A 30 -14.98 3.53 1.92
CA ASP A 30 -15.11 2.24 2.60
C ASP A 30 -13.78 1.50 2.70
N ARG A 31 -13.10 1.68 3.84
CA ARG A 31 -11.80 1.07 4.15
C ARG A 31 -11.89 0.05 5.30
N ARG A 32 -13.03 -0.65 5.42
CA ARG A 32 -13.33 -1.52 6.57
C ARG A 32 -12.34 -2.66 6.82
N CYS A 33 -11.63 -3.09 5.78
CA CYS A 33 -10.58 -4.10 5.86
C CYS A 33 -9.53 -3.77 4.79
N GLU A 34 -8.28 -3.67 5.23
CA GLU A 34 -7.12 -3.43 4.38
C GLU A 34 -6.14 -4.57 4.57
N ILE A 35 -5.62 -5.09 3.47
CA ILE A 35 -4.56 -6.08 3.48
C ILE A 35 -3.26 -5.40 3.07
N THR A 36 -2.16 -5.78 3.71
CA THR A 36 -0.82 -5.29 3.38
C THR A 36 0.03 -6.46 2.93
N GLY A 37 1.02 -6.18 2.08
CA GLY A 37 1.96 -7.21 1.63
C GLY A 37 2.96 -6.67 0.62
N PRO A 38 4.06 -7.39 0.40
CA PRO A 38 5.14 -6.94 -0.47
C PRO A 38 4.65 -6.83 -1.93
N ALA A 39 5.28 -5.93 -2.69
CA ALA A 39 5.03 -5.76 -4.13
C ALA A 39 5.57 -6.92 -5.02
N GLU A 40 5.52 -8.16 -4.54
CA GLU A 40 5.83 -9.36 -5.32
C GLU A 40 4.58 -9.85 -6.07
N ALA A 41 4.71 -10.21 -7.35
CA ALA A 41 3.60 -10.54 -8.25
C ALA A 41 2.56 -11.51 -7.64
N LYS A 42 2.99 -12.67 -7.12
CA LYS A 42 2.09 -13.66 -6.52
C LYS A 42 1.34 -13.09 -5.31
N MET A 43 2.02 -12.34 -4.45
CA MET A 43 1.45 -11.75 -3.24
C MET A 43 0.45 -10.65 -3.58
N MET A 44 0.80 -9.77 -4.52
CA MET A 44 -0.09 -8.73 -5.01
C MET A 44 -1.38 -9.31 -5.60
N ILE A 45 -1.28 -10.37 -6.42
CA ILE A 45 -2.46 -11.02 -7.00
C ILE A 45 -3.36 -11.61 -5.90
N ASN A 46 -2.78 -12.32 -4.93
CA ASN A 46 -3.56 -12.87 -3.81
C ASN A 46 -4.20 -11.77 -2.96
N ALA A 47 -3.49 -10.67 -2.71
CA ALA A 47 -3.98 -9.55 -1.91
C ALA A 47 -5.14 -8.82 -2.61
N LEU A 48 -5.00 -8.52 -3.90
CA LEU A 48 -6.04 -7.89 -4.72
C LEU A 48 -7.29 -8.79 -4.86
N ASN A 49 -7.11 -10.11 -4.87
CA ASN A 49 -8.22 -11.08 -4.93
C ASN A 49 -8.79 -11.48 -3.56
N SER A 50 -8.29 -10.91 -2.45
CA SER A 50 -8.66 -11.34 -1.09
C SER A 50 -10.07 -10.92 -0.65
N GLY A 51 -10.69 -9.96 -1.36
CA GLY A 51 -11.93 -9.32 -0.94
C GLY A 51 -11.75 -8.18 0.07
N ALA A 52 -10.52 -7.86 0.49
CA ALA A 52 -10.22 -6.62 1.20
C ALA A 52 -10.61 -5.40 0.35
N LYS A 53 -10.95 -4.28 1.00
CA LYS A 53 -11.31 -3.04 0.30
C LYS A 53 -10.11 -2.33 -0.29
N ILE A 54 -8.99 -2.39 0.42
CA ILE A 54 -7.73 -1.75 0.05
C ILE A 54 -6.61 -2.77 0.16
N PHE A 55 -5.71 -2.76 -0.81
CA PHE A 55 -4.41 -3.41 -0.73
C PHE A 55 -3.33 -2.32 -0.68
N MET A 56 -2.54 -2.31 0.40
CA MET A 56 -1.32 -1.51 0.47
C MET A 56 -0.16 -2.33 -0.08
N ALA A 57 0.20 -2.09 -1.35
CA ALA A 57 1.38 -2.67 -1.96
C ALA A 57 2.64 -2.08 -1.33
N ASP A 58 3.36 -2.90 -0.60
CA ASP A 58 4.44 -2.44 0.26
C ASP A 58 5.81 -2.53 -0.42
N LEU A 59 6.51 -1.41 -0.42
CA LEU A 59 7.89 -1.26 -0.87
C LEU A 59 8.85 -0.88 0.28
N GLU A 60 8.36 -0.96 1.52
CA GLU A 60 9.03 -0.57 2.75
C GLU A 60 9.30 -1.81 3.62
N ASP A 61 8.59 -2.00 4.73
CA ASP A 61 9.00 -2.89 5.83
C ASP A 61 8.83 -4.39 5.53
N SER A 62 7.90 -4.76 4.64
CA SER A 62 7.65 -6.17 4.29
C SER A 62 8.44 -6.65 3.06
N ILE A 63 9.21 -5.77 2.40
CA ILE A 63 10.04 -6.14 1.25
C ILE A 63 11.53 -5.99 1.58
N THR A 64 12.35 -6.98 1.24
CA THR A 64 13.80 -6.78 1.25
C THR A 64 14.14 -5.71 0.20
N PRO A 65 14.76 -4.57 0.56
CA PRO A 65 14.92 -3.42 -0.33
C PRO A 65 16.12 -3.60 -1.27
N SER A 66 16.24 -4.77 -1.90
CA SER A 66 17.19 -4.98 -2.99
C SER A 66 16.78 -4.14 -4.20
N TRP A 67 17.74 -3.69 -4.99
CA TRP A 67 17.45 -2.97 -6.24
C TRP A 67 16.47 -3.74 -7.13
N PHE A 68 16.69 -5.05 -7.27
CA PHE A 68 15.82 -5.91 -8.06
C PHE A 68 14.38 -5.90 -7.54
N ASN A 69 14.18 -6.08 -6.23
CA ASN A 69 12.84 -6.10 -5.63
C ASN A 69 12.12 -4.74 -5.78
N GLN A 70 12.84 -3.64 -5.60
CA GLN A 70 12.26 -2.31 -5.72
C GLN A 70 11.83 -2.01 -7.17
N ILE A 71 12.68 -2.30 -8.14
CA ILE A 71 12.35 -2.09 -9.56
C ILE A 71 11.27 -3.06 -10.05
N GLN A 72 11.36 -4.33 -9.69
CA GLN A 72 10.34 -5.31 -10.06
C GLN A 72 9.00 -5.02 -9.38
N GLY A 73 9.01 -4.52 -8.14
CA GLY A 73 7.82 -4.09 -7.43
C GLY A 73 7.09 -2.96 -8.16
N GLN A 74 7.81 -1.95 -8.64
CA GLN A 74 7.25 -0.89 -9.48
C GLN A 74 6.64 -1.44 -10.78
N ALA A 75 7.34 -2.36 -11.46
CA ALA A 75 6.83 -3.01 -12.66
C ALA A 75 5.54 -3.81 -12.37
N ASN A 76 5.49 -4.53 -11.25
CA ASN A 76 4.31 -5.30 -10.83
C ASN A 76 3.13 -4.37 -10.50
N ILE A 77 3.36 -3.23 -9.85
CA ILE A 77 2.34 -2.21 -9.58
C ILE A 77 1.75 -1.65 -10.89
N SER A 78 2.61 -1.32 -11.86
CA SER A 78 2.15 -0.88 -13.19
C SER A 78 1.30 -1.95 -13.89
N ALA A 79 1.76 -3.20 -13.89
CA ALA A 79 1.02 -4.31 -14.50
C ALA A 79 -0.30 -4.60 -13.77
N ALA A 80 -0.36 -4.43 -12.45
CA ALA A 80 -1.59 -4.59 -11.68
C ALA A 80 -2.61 -3.50 -12.04
N TYR A 81 -2.17 -2.25 -12.18
CA TYR A 81 -2.99 -1.13 -12.64
C TYR A 81 -3.54 -1.36 -14.06
N GLU A 82 -2.70 -1.88 -14.97
CA GLU A 82 -3.07 -2.22 -16.35
C GLU A 82 -3.87 -3.52 -16.48
N ARG A 83 -4.07 -4.27 -15.38
CA ARG A 83 -4.67 -5.62 -15.36
C ARG A 83 -3.95 -6.63 -16.26
N THR A 84 -2.63 -6.54 -16.34
CA THR A 84 -1.74 -7.45 -17.08
C THR A 84 -0.82 -8.26 -16.15
N LEU A 85 -0.92 -8.08 -14.84
CA LEU A 85 -0.11 -8.82 -13.87
C LEU A 85 -0.53 -10.30 -13.81
N GLU A 86 0.40 -11.18 -14.20
CA GLU A 86 0.24 -12.63 -14.17
C GLU A 86 1.44 -13.27 -13.46
N PHE A 87 1.20 -14.42 -12.82
CA PHE A 87 2.26 -15.22 -12.20
C PHE A 87 1.97 -16.72 -12.36
N THR A 88 2.97 -17.49 -12.75
CA THR A 88 2.90 -18.96 -12.81
C THR A 88 3.88 -19.54 -11.81
N SER A 89 3.40 -20.37 -10.88
CA SER A 89 4.26 -21.02 -9.90
C SER A 89 5.11 -22.12 -10.54
N THR A 90 6.12 -22.59 -9.81
CA THR A 90 6.99 -23.70 -10.21
C THR A 90 6.22 -25.00 -10.47
N GLU A 91 5.04 -25.17 -9.84
CA GLU A 91 4.14 -26.30 -10.04
C GLU A 91 3.18 -26.12 -11.23
N GLY A 92 3.29 -25.01 -11.97
CA GLY A 92 2.45 -24.70 -13.12
C GLY A 92 1.11 -24.06 -12.76
N LYS A 93 0.88 -23.64 -11.51
CA LYS A 93 -0.36 -22.96 -11.12
C LYS A 93 -0.31 -21.49 -11.54
N GLU A 94 -1.29 -21.07 -12.30
CA GLU A 94 -1.44 -19.70 -12.78
C GLU A 94 -2.26 -18.83 -11.80
N TYR A 95 -1.88 -17.56 -11.71
CA TYR A 95 -2.48 -16.52 -10.87
C TYR A 95 -2.66 -15.25 -11.72
N ARG A 96 -3.84 -14.62 -11.62
CA ARG A 96 -4.24 -13.41 -12.36
C ARG A 96 -5.23 -12.59 -11.50
N LEU A 97 -5.41 -11.31 -11.83
CA LEU A 97 -6.40 -10.41 -11.20
C LEU A 97 -7.82 -10.64 -11.72
#